data_AF-A0A6C0G4A0-F1
#
_entry.id   AF-A0A6C0G4A0-F1
#
_cell.length_a   1.000
_cell.length_b   1.000
_cell.length_c   1.000
_cell.angle_alpha   90.00
_cell.angle_beta   90.00
_cell.angle_gamma   90.00
#
_symmetry.space_group_name_H-M   'P 1'
#
loop_
_entity.id
_entity.type
_entity.pdbx_description
1 polymer ?
#
loop_
_entity_poly.entity_id
_entity_poly.type
_entity_poly.pdbx_seq_one_letter_code
_entity_poly.pdbx_strand_id
1 'polypeptide(L)'
;MKTPSWRKQIAALGTAAALLLTALPVYAQAATPSSEQLQAQHEQERDHWRFGGGHGHKSEVRKARKLELMQEAAQYFGIATEGKSAEQLHKELKAAREANPAKWEKFKAEKKAQRLARLQETAKRLGIATEGKSAKQLHDEIRELCKNRMIKQKEYKPSAEAKPQSRS
;
A
#
# COMPACT_ATOMS: atom_id res chain seq x y z
N MET A 1 -46.43 -32.25 43.36
CA MET A 1 -47.74 -31.99 42.74
C MET A 1 -48.59 -31.14 43.68
N LYS A 2 -48.98 -29.93 43.25
CA LYS A 2 -50.17 -29.14 43.63
C LYS A 2 -49.98 -27.70 43.16
N THR A 3 -50.68 -27.32 42.10
CA THR A 3 -51.03 -25.92 41.79
C THR A 3 -52.20 -25.50 42.69
N PRO A 4 -52.50 -24.20 42.81
CA PRO A 4 -53.53 -23.66 41.91
C PRO A 4 -53.27 -22.21 41.44
N SER A 5 -53.99 -21.88 40.38
CA SER A 5 -54.00 -20.65 39.59
C SER A 5 -55.07 -19.66 40.07
N TRP A 6 -54.80 -18.36 39.95
CA TRP A 6 -55.86 -17.33 39.81
C TRP A 6 -55.30 -16.11 39.07
N ARG A 7 -55.54 -16.02 37.76
CA ARG A 7 -56.58 -15.19 37.08
C ARG A 7 -56.31 -13.67 37.10
N LYS A 8 -55.80 -13.22 35.94
CA LYS A 8 -56.23 -12.08 35.11
C LYS A 8 -56.68 -10.78 35.81
N GLN A 9 -55.94 -9.70 35.54
CA GLN A 9 -56.57 -8.43 35.15
C GLN A 9 -55.86 -7.86 33.91
N ILE A 10 -56.69 -7.40 32.98
CA ILE A 10 -56.35 -6.86 31.67
C ILE A 10 -56.59 -5.34 31.70
N ALA A 11 -55.70 -4.61 31.04
CA ALA A 11 -55.83 -3.30 30.41
C ALA A 11 -56.18 -2.07 31.27
N ALA A 12 -55.31 -1.06 31.16
CA ALA A 12 -55.77 0.29 30.85
C ALA A 12 -54.71 1.00 29.98
N LEU A 13 -55.16 1.42 28.80
CA LEU A 13 -54.52 2.42 27.96
C LEU A 13 -54.40 3.75 28.71
N GLY A 14 -53.31 4.49 28.48
CA GLY A 14 -53.17 5.86 28.98
C GLY A 14 -51.90 6.52 28.43
N THR A 15 -51.96 6.98 27.19
CA THR A 15 -50.97 7.89 26.59
C THR A 15 -50.88 9.19 27.40
N ALA A 16 -49.69 9.51 27.90
CA ALA A 16 -49.33 10.88 28.25
C ALA A 16 -47.96 11.18 27.64
N ALA A 17 -47.98 11.95 26.56
CA ALA A 17 -46.82 12.54 25.95
C ALA A 17 -46.19 13.54 26.93
N ALA A 18 -44.95 13.29 27.34
CA ALA A 18 -44.09 14.26 27.99
C ALA A 18 -42.85 14.46 27.12
N LEU A 19 -42.92 15.46 26.23
CA LEU A 19 -41.77 16.04 25.57
C LEU A 19 -40.91 16.74 26.64
N LEU A 20 -39.87 16.05 27.13
CA LEU A 20 -38.79 16.69 27.88
C LEU A 20 -37.53 16.67 27.03
N LEU A 21 -37.33 17.80 26.35
CA LEU A 21 -36.13 18.14 25.59
C LEU A 21 -35.01 18.50 26.59
N THR A 22 -34.31 17.49 27.11
CA THR A 22 -33.08 17.71 27.88
C THR A 22 -31.88 17.55 26.95
N ALA A 23 -31.16 18.65 26.73
CA ALA A 23 -29.96 18.73 25.93
C ALA A 23 -28.90 17.72 26.43
N LEU A 24 -28.60 16.71 25.60
CA LEU A 24 -27.43 15.85 25.79
C LEU A 24 -26.22 16.52 25.14
N PRO A 25 -25.06 16.56 25.82
CA PRO A 25 -23.82 16.97 25.17
C PRO A 25 -23.54 15.97 24.05
N VAL A 26 -23.24 16.51 22.86
CA VAL A 26 -22.75 15.76 21.71
C VAL A 26 -21.45 15.09 22.12
N TYR A 27 -21.52 13.85 22.60
CA TYR A 27 -20.39 12.96 22.56
C TYR A 27 -20.11 12.73 21.08
N ALA A 28 -18.96 13.23 20.64
CA ALA A 28 -18.35 12.81 19.40
C ALA A 28 -18.29 11.28 19.42
N GLN A 29 -19.22 10.65 18.69
CA GLN A 29 -19.08 9.26 18.31
C GLN A 29 -17.83 9.21 17.45
N ALA A 30 -16.70 8.86 18.06
CA ALA A 30 -15.65 8.17 17.36
C ALA A 30 -16.29 6.87 16.88
N ALA A 31 -16.92 6.93 15.71
CA ALA A 31 -17.45 5.78 15.01
C ALA A 31 -16.30 4.79 14.91
N THR A 32 -16.32 3.77 15.76
CA THR A 32 -15.55 2.57 15.53
C THR A 32 -16.00 2.06 14.16
N PRO A 33 -15.14 2.03 13.13
CA PRO A 33 -15.58 1.58 11.82
C PRO A 33 -16.09 0.15 11.98
N SER A 34 -17.32 -0.07 11.50
CA SER A 34 -17.94 -1.39 11.46
C SER A 34 -16.97 -2.38 10.81
N SER A 35 -16.94 -3.62 11.29
CA SER A 35 -16.13 -4.71 10.72
C SER A 35 -16.27 -4.81 9.20
N GLU A 36 -17.44 -4.46 8.65
CA GLU A 36 -17.69 -4.41 7.20
C GLU A 36 -16.93 -3.30 6.46
N GLN A 37 -16.72 -2.12 7.07
CA GLN A 37 -15.94 -1.03 6.44
C GLN A 37 -14.44 -1.33 6.42
N LEU A 38 -13.92 -2.03 7.45
CA LEU A 38 -12.56 -2.58 7.42
C LEU A 38 -12.42 -3.64 6.33
N GLN A 39 -13.45 -4.47 6.13
CA GLN A 39 -13.46 -5.51 5.11
C GLN A 39 -13.54 -4.95 3.68
N ALA A 40 -14.27 -3.85 3.48
CA ALA A 40 -14.34 -3.13 2.20
C ALA A 40 -13.02 -2.41 1.85
N GLN A 41 -12.31 -1.84 2.83
CA GLN A 41 -10.95 -1.32 2.62
C GLN A 41 -9.95 -2.45 2.36
N HIS A 42 -10.10 -3.58 3.04
CA HIS A 42 -9.27 -4.77 2.84
C HIS A 42 -9.50 -5.35 1.43
N GLU A 43 -10.72 -5.28 0.89
CA GLU A 43 -11.06 -5.73 -0.46
C GLU A 43 -10.45 -4.87 -1.56
N GLN A 44 -10.35 -3.56 -1.35
CA GLN A 44 -9.77 -2.64 -2.34
C GLN A 44 -8.26 -2.86 -2.53
N GLU A 45 -7.56 -3.43 -1.54
CA GLU A 45 -6.14 -3.81 -1.65
C GLU A 45 -5.91 -5.26 -2.10
N ARG A 46 -6.96 -6.11 -2.17
CA ARG A 46 -6.80 -7.52 -2.56
C ARG A 46 -6.37 -7.70 -4.01
N ASP A 47 -6.53 -6.69 -4.86
CA ASP A 47 -6.35 -6.87 -6.31
C ASP A 47 -5.60 -5.76 -7.07
N HIS A 48 -4.65 -5.08 -6.42
CA HIS A 48 -3.75 -4.15 -7.12
C HIS A 48 -2.41 -4.78 -7.53
N TRP A 49 -2.43 -6.04 -8.01
CA TRP A 49 -1.44 -6.50 -9.00
C TRP A 49 -1.97 -6.30 -10.42
N ARG A 50 -2.81 -5.27 -10.65
CA ARG A 50 -3.29 -4.91 -11.98
C ARG A 50 -2.08 -4.68 -12.88
N PHE A 51 -1.88 -5.63 -13.78
CA PHE A 51 -0.86 -5.66 -14.82
C PHE A 51 -0.99 -4.38 -15.66
N GLY A 52 -0.29 -3.33 -15.25
CA GLY A 52 -0.19 -2.10 -16.01
C GLY A 52 0.58 -2.39 -17.30
N GLY A 53 -0.15 -2.63 -18.38
CA GLY A 53 0.36 -2.78 -19.74
C GLY A 53 0.98 -1.49 -20.27
N GLY A 54 2.10 -1.08 -19.69
CA GLY A 54 2.95 -0.02 -20.22
C GLY A 54 3.93 -0.61 -21.23
N HIS A 55 3.53 -0.65 -22.50
CA HIS A 55 4.41 -0.96 -23.63
C HIS A 55 5.56 0.05 -23.66
N GLY A 56 6.80 -0.43 -23.47
CA GLY A 56 7.98 0.41 -23.57
C GLY A 56 9.24 -0.27 -23.00
N HIS A 57 10.06 -0.81 -23.91
CA HIS A 57 11.51 -1.09 -23.91
C HIS A 57 12.32 -1.39 -22.62
N LYS A 58 11.67 -1.71 -21.49
CA LYS A 58 12.33 -2.17 -20.24
C LYS A 58 11.74 -3.50 -19.75
N SER A 59 11.47 -4.45 -20.66
CA SER A 59 10.81 -5.72 -20.31
C SER A 59 11.70 -6.61 -19.44
N GLU A 60 12.95 -6.82 -19.82
CA GLU A 60 13.81 -7.83 -19.18
C GLU A 60 14.23 -7.42 -17.76
N VAL A 61 14.64 -6.17 -17.55
CA VAL A 61 14.96 -5.67 -16.20
C VAL A 61 13.74 -5.73 -15.27
N ARG A 62 12.54 -5.46 -15.79
CA ARG A 62 11.30 -5.61 -15.01
C ARG A 62 11.00 -7.08 -14.70
N LYS A 63 11.22 -7.99 -15.66
CA LYS A 63 11.05 -9.43 -15.46
C LYS A 63 12.04 -9.98 -14.43
N ALA A 64 13.31 -9.57 -14.50
CA ALA A 64 14.35 -9.96 -13.54
C ALA A 64 13.99 -9.49 -12.12
N ARG A 65 13.68 -8.20 -11.94
CA ARG A 65 13.25 -7.66 -10.64
C ARG A 65 11.97 -8.33 -10.10
N LYS A 66 11.05 -8.69 -11.00
CA LYS A 66 9.84 -9.44 -10.65
C LYS A 66 10.19 -10.84 -10.17
N LEU A 67 11.11 -11.51 -10.86
CA LEU A 67 11.56 -12.86 -10.51
C LEU A 67 12.28 -12.85 -9.15
N GLU A 68 13.16 -11.89 -8.89
CA GLU A 68 13.81 -11.69 -7.59
C GLU A 68 12.76 -11.54 -6.47
N LEU A 69 11.76 -10.67 -6.66
CA LEU A 69 10.71 -10.49 -5.65
C LEU A 69 9.91 -11.77 -5.40
N MET A 70 9.66 -12.57 -6.44
CA MET A 70 8.99 -13.86 -6.31
C MET A 70 9.85 -14.88 -5.56
N GLN A 71 11.15 -14.88 -5.77
CA GLN A 71 12.10 -15.72 -5.03
C GLN A 71 12.18 -15.32 -3.56
N GLU A 72 12.31 -14.02 -3.26
CA GLU A 72 12.29 -13.51 -1.88
C GLU A 72 10.99 -13.88 -1.17
N ALA A 73 9.86 -13.75 -1.85
CA ALA A 73 8.58 -14.18 -1.31
C ALA A 73 8.56 -15.70 -1.10
N ALA A 74 8.97 -16.50 -2.08
CA ALA A 74 9.03 -17.95 -1.95
C ALA A 74 9.88 -18.38 -0.73
N GLN A 75 11.06 -17.78 -0.54
CA GLN A 75 11.91 -18.00 0.64
C GLN A 75 11.18 -17.64 1.95
N TYR A 76 10.48 -16.50 1.98
CA TYR A 76 9.68 -16.10 3.14
C TYR A 76 8.56 -17.09 3.48
N PHE A 77 7.97 -17.72 2.45
CA PHE A 77 6.96 -18.77 2.61
C PHE A 77 7.54 -20.17 2.83
N GLY A 78 8.87 -20.34 2.78
CA GLY A 78 9.53 -21.64 2.91
C GLY A 78 9.40 -22.52 1.65
N ILE A 79 9.13 -21.91 0.49
CA ILE A 79 9.00 -22.59 -0.79
C ILE A 79 10.40 -22.68 -1.42
N ALA A 80 10.82 -23.89 -1.77
CA ALA A 80 12.09 -24.10 -2.48
C ALA A 80 12.08 -23.37 -3.84
N THR A 81 13.11 -22.56 -4.09
CA THR A 81 13.26 -21.76 -5.32
C THR A 81 14.20 -22.37 -6.36
N GLU A 82 14.97 -23.39 -5.97
CA GLU A 82 15.98 -24.02 -6.83
C GLU A 82 15.31 -24.91 -7.89
N GLY A 83 15.72 -24.72 -9.15
CA GLY A 83 15.27 -25.54 -10.29
C GLY A 83 13.81 -25.32 -10.74
N LYS A 84 13.04 -24.44 -10.08
CA LYS A 84 11.64 -24.17 -10.46
C LYS A 84 11.54 -23.08 -11.51
N SER A 85 10.60 -23.25 -12.44
CA SER A 85 10.28 -22.20 -13.41
C SER A 85 9.55 -21.03 -12.73
N ALA A 86 9.64 -19.84 -13.32
CA ALA A 86 8.95 -18.66 -12.80
C ALA A 86 7.43 -18.85 -12.71
N GLU A 87 6.84 -19.61 -13.63
CA GLU A 87 5.41 -19.92 -13.64
C GLU A 87 5.01 -20.88 -12.51
N GLN A 88 5.84 -21.90 -12.25
CA GLN A 88 5.62 -22.82 -11.14
C GLN A 88 5.70 -22.09 -9.80
N LEU A 89 6.74 -21.27 -9.61
CA LEU A 89 6.86 -20.42 -8.43
C LEU A 89 5.66 -19.51 -8.26
N HIS A 90 5.13 -18.93 -9.35
CA HIS A 90 3.95 -18.09 -9.28
C HIS A 90 2.72 -18.84 -8.75
N LYS A 91 2.48 -20.06 -9.26
CA LYS A 91 1.34 -20.88 -8.84
C LYS A 91 1.44 -21.29 -7.36
N GLU A 92 2.61 -21.75 -6.94
CA GLU A 92 2.85 -22.14 -5.54
C GLU A 92 2.72 -20.94 -4.59
N LEU A 93 3.27 -19.78 -4.98
CA LEU A 93 3.16 -18.56 -4.18
C LEU A 93 1.70 -18.07 -4.10
N LYS A 94 0.93 -18.22 -5.17
CA LYS A 94 -0.50 -17.91 -5.19
C LYS A 94 -1.28 -18.82 -4.22
N ALA A 95 -1.00 -20.12 -4.24
CA ALA A 95 -1.59 -21.07 -3.30
C ALA A 95 -1.19 -20.76 -1.84
N ALA A 96 0.08 -20.41 -1.59
CA ALA A 96 0.55 -20.02 -0.27
C ALA A 96 -0.09 -18.72 0.24
N ARG A 97 -0.36 -17.77 -0.67
CA ARG A 97 -1.10 -16.54 -0.38
C ARG A 97 -2.55 -16.84 0.00
N GLU A 98 -3.22 -17.71 -0.75
CA GLU A 98 -4.60 -18.11 -0.48
C GLU A 98 -4.71 -18.88 0.84
N ALA A 99 -3.72 -19.73 1.14
CA ALA A 99 -3.65 -20.46 2.41
C ALA A 99 -3.38 -19.53 3.61
N ASN A 100 -2.55 -18.49 3.45
CA ASN A 100 -2.13 -17.62 4.56
C ASN A 100 -2.10 -16.13 4.15
N PRO A 101 -3.26 -15.47 3.98
CA PRO A 101 -3.32 -14.07 3.58
C PRO A 101 -2.66 -13.14 4.60
N ALA A 102 -2.77 -13.45 5.90
CA ALA A 102 -2.14 -12.65 6.96
C ALA A 102 -0.59 -12.65 6.86
N LYS A 103 0.02 -13.77 6.50
CA LYS A 103 1.47 -13.86 6.30
C LYS A 103 1.91 -13.05 5.07
N TRP A 104 1.09 -13.03 4.03
CA TRP A 104 1.32 -12.21 2.82
C TRP A 104 1.25 -10.72 3.11
N GLU A 105 0.26 -10.27 3.88
CA GLU A 105 0.14 -8.85 4.26
C GLU A 105 1.31 -8.40 5.16
N LYS A 106 1.78 -9.25 6.07
CA LYS A 106 3.02 -8.97 6.84
C LYS A 106 4.24 -8.80 5.92
N PHE A 107 4.43 -9.69 4.96
CA PHE A 107 5.51 -9.59 3.98
C PHE A 107 5.45 -8.28 3.17
N LYS A 108 4.26 -7.91 2.68
CA LYS A 108 4.06 -6.64 1.98
C LYS A 108 4.38 -5.44 2.87
N ALA A 109 3.90 -5.45 4.10
CA ALA A 109 4.13 -4.36 5.05
C ALA A 109 5.63 -4.17 5.31
N GLU A 110 6.37 -5.26 5.52
CA GLU A 110 7.82 -5.25 5.70
C GLU A 110 8.55 -4.68 4.47
N LYS A 111 8.20 -5.15 3.27
CA LYS A 111 8.79 -4.65 2.01
C LYS A 111 8.45 -3.19 1.74
N LYS A 112 7.24 -2.74 2.09
CA LYS A 112 6.82 -1.33 2.00
C LYS A 112 7.63 -0.47 2.96
N ALA A 113 7.82 -0.91 4.20
CA ALA A 113 8.66 -0.23 5.19
C ALA A 113 10.12 -0.15 4.74
N GLN A 114 10.69 -1.25 4.23
CA GLN A 114 12.05 -1.28 3.69
C GLN A 114 12.22 -0.30 2.51
N ARG A 115 11.24 -0.26 1.59
CA ARG A 115 11.24 0.69 0.47
C ARG A 115 11.17 2.14 0.95
N LEU A 116 10.35 2.41 1.96
CA LEU A 116 10.25 3.73 2.59
C LEU A 116 11.57 4.17 3.22
N ALA A 117 12.21 3.30 4.00
CA ALA A 117 13.51 3.59 4.61
C ALA A 117 14.57 3.92 3.54
N ARG A 118 14.64 3.12 2.46
CA ARG A 118 15.54 3.40 1.33
C ARG A 118 15.24 4.73 0.65
N LEU A 119 13.97 5.09 0.50
CA LEU A 119 13.56 6.40 -0.06
C LEU A 119 13.98 7.56 0.85
N GLN A 120 13.80 7.42 2.16
CA GLN A 120 14.24 8.44 3.12
C GLN A 120 15.76 8.60 3.11
N GLU A 121 16.51 7.50 3.04
CA GLU A 121 17.98 7.53 2.92
C GLU A 121 18.42 8.22 1.62
N THR A 122 17.79 7.90 0.49
CA THR A 122 18.09 8.58 -0.78
C THR A 122 17.71 10.05 -0.75
N ALA A 123 16.58 10.42 -0.14
CA ALA A 123 16.18 11.79 0.06
C ALA A 123 17.21 12.57 0.90
N LYS A 124 17.64 12.02 2.04
CA LYS A 124 18.69 12.60 2.90
C LYS A 124 19.98 12.82 2.11
N ARG A 125 20.43 11.83 1.34
CA ARG A 125 21.63 11.95 0.49
C ARG A 125 21.50 13.04 -0.58
N LEU A 126 20.30 13.29 -1.06
CA LEU A 126 20.01 14.33 -2.05
C LEU A 126 19.73 15.71 -1.43
N GLY A 127 19.72 15.82 -0.09
CA GLY A 127 19.42 17.05 0.63
C GLY A 127 17.92 17.40 0.67
N ILE A 128 17.05 16.41 0.48
CA ILE A 128 15.59 16.57 0.51
C ILE A 128 15.10 16.38 1.94
N ALA A 129 14.31 17.33 2.45
CA ALA A 129 13.65 17.20 3.74
C ALA A 129 12.69 16.00 3.75
N THR A 130 12.86 15.08 4.72
CA THR A 130 12.07 13.84 4.83
C THR A 130 10.91 13.92 5.83
N GLU A 131 10.84 14.98 6.63
CA GLU A 131 9.87 15.13 7.70
C GLU A 131 8.47 15.44 7.15
N GLY A 132 7.46 14.71 7.62
CA GLY A 132 6.06 14.89 7.22
C GLY A 132 5.70 14.47 5.80
N LYS A 133 6.65 14.00 4.98
CA LYS A 133 6.41 13.63 3.57
C LYS A 133 6.02 12.17 3.41
N SER A 134 5.02 11.93 2.55
CA SER A 134 4.61 10.58 2.16
C SER A 134 5.64 9.91 1.23
N ALA A 135 5.59 8.57 1.16
CA ALA A 135 6.42 7.76 0.25
C ALA A 135 6.39 8.26 -1.21
N LYS A 136 5.19 8.66 -1.66
CA LYS A 136 4.94 9.11 -3.03
C LYS A 136 5.59 10.46 -3.28
N GLN A 137 5.41 11.42 -2.36
CA GLN A 137 6.04 12.74 -2.45
C GLN A 137 7.56 12.63 -2.47
N LEU A 138 8.15 11.84 -1.56
CA LEU A 138 9.61 11.63 -1.55
C LEU A 138 10.10 11.03 -2.88
N HIS A 139 9.40 10.03 -3.40
CA HIS A 139 9.78 9.42 -4.68
C HIS A 139 9.69 10.40 -5.85
N ASP A 140 8.64 11.21 -5.92
CA ASP A 140 8.43 12.17 -7.00
C ASP A 140 9.45 13.32 -6.91
N GLU A 141 9.74 13.84 -5.71
CA GLU A 141 10.79 14.85 -5.51
C GLU A 141 12.19 14.32 -5.89
N ILE A 142 12.53 13.08 -5.47
CA ILE A 142 13.79 12.44 -5.86
C ILE A 142 13.87 12.32 -7.39
N ARG A 143 12.77 11.91 -8.04
CA ARG A 143 12.71 11.77 -9.51
C ARG A 143 12.91 13.12 -10.20
N GLU A 144 12.20 14.16 -9.78
CA GLU A 144 12.32 15.49 -10.38
C GLU A 144 13.71 16.09 -10.16
N LEU A 145 14.30 15.94 -8.98
CA LEU A 145 15.68 16.39 -8.74
C LEU A 145 16.70 15.66 -9.62
N CYS A 146 16.57 14.33 -9.77
CA CYS A 146 17.42 13.57 -10.69
C CYS A 146 17.25 14.03 -12.15
N LYS A 147 16.01 14.29 -12.58
CA LYS A 147 15.70 14.79 -13.92
C LYS A 147 16.32 16.17 -14.14
N ASN A 148 16.15 17.09 -13.19
CA ASN A 148 16.69 18.44 -13.27
C ASN A 148 18.22 18.44 -13.29
N ARG A 149 18.88 17.57 -12.50
CA ARG A 149 20.34 17.38 -12.57
C ARG A 149 20.79 16.88 -13.95
N MET A 150 20.07 15.93 -14.55
CA MET A 150 20.37 15.45 -15.90
C MET A 150 20.20 16.55 -16.96
N ILE A 151 19.15 17.37 -16.86
CA ILE A 151 18.92 18.48 -17.79
C ILE A 151 20.05 19.51 -17.68
N LYS A 152 20.40 19.93 -16.45
CA LYS A 152 21.51 20.87 -16.21
C LYS A 152 22.86 20.34 -16.73
N GLN A 153 23.13 19.04 -16.60
CA GLN A 153 24.34 18.43 -17.17
C GLN A 153 24.35 18.40 -18.71
N LYS A 154 23.17 18.22 -19.33
CA LYS A 154 23.05 18.30 -20.80
C LYS A 154 23.24 19.72 -21.31
N GLU A 155 22.72 20.71 -20.60
CA GLU A 155 22.88 22.13 -20.93
C GLU A 155 24.31 22.63 -20.69
N TYR A 156 24.98 22.17 -19.62
CA TYR A 156 26.36 22.54 -19.30
C TYR A 156 27.43 21.79 -20.11
N LYS A 157 27.05 21.02 -21.14
CA LYS A 157 27.98 20.45 -22.11
C LYS A 157 27.92 21.21 -23.45
N PRO A 158 28.19 22.53 -23.53
CA PRO A 158 28.37 23.20 -24.80
C PRO A 158 29.76 22.84 -25.36
N SER A 159 29.77 22.22 -26.54
CA SER A 159 30.85 22.30 -27.55
C SER A 159 32.29 22.49 -27.03
N ALA A 160 32.90 21.47 -26.42
CA ALA A 160 34.35 21.41 -26.26
C ALA A 160 35.08 20.89 -27.53
N GLU A 161 34.41 20.85 -28.68
CA GLU A 161 35.01 20.55 -29.99
C GLU A 161 34.67 21.67 -30.99
N ALA A 162 35.11 22.89 -30.70
CA ALA A 162 35.40 23.88 -31.74
C ALA A 162 36.93 24.05 -31.76
N LYS A 163 37.61 23.22 -32.56
CA LYS A 163 39.04 23.39 -32.86
C LYS A 163 39.29 24.82 -33.34
N PRO A 164 40.29 25.55 -32.82
CA PRO A 164 40.67 26.82 -33.40
C PRO A 164 41.17 26.54 -34.83
N GLN A 165 40.48 27.11 -35.82
CA GLN A 165 41.00 27.21 -37.18
C GLN A 165 42.30 28.00 -37.11
N SER A 166 43.43 27.29 -37.18
CA SER A 166 44.74 27.89 -37.41
C SER A 166 44.75 28.47 -38.81
N ARG A 167 44.49 29.76 -38.90
CA ARG A 167 44.79 30.57 -40.08
C ARG A 167 46.29 30.86 -40.03
N SER A 168 47.06 30.22 -40.89
CA SER A 168 48.39 30.66 -41.36
C SER A 168 48.64 30.00 -42.70
#